data_AF-A0ABD0SBW2-F1
#
_entry.id   AF-A0ABD0SBW2-F1
#
_cell.length_a   1.000
_cell.length_b   1.000
_cell.length_c   1.000
_cell.angle_alpha   90.00
_cell.angle_beta   90.00
_cell.angle_gamma   90.00
#
_symmetry.space_group_name_H-M   'P 1'
#
loop_
_entity.id
_entity.type
_entity.pdbx_description
1 polymer ?
#
loop_
_entity_poly.entity_id
_entity_poly.type
_entity_poly.pdbx_seq_one_letter_code
_entity_poly.pdbx_strand_id
1 'polypeptide(L)'
;MDTTPQEAAQAVALLQAGISQREVARRLRISRSSVQRVYRRYLETGAFDRRPGTGRPRATSAADDRNIQLTVLRNRRLNAV
;
A
#
# COMPACT_ATOMS: atom_id res chain seq x y z
N MET A 1 10.55 1.05 -3.08
CA MET A 1 10.94 0.14 -4.18
C MET A 1 9.67 -0.25 -4.88
N ASP A 2 9.46 0.40 -6.01
CA ASP A 2 8.23 0.34 -6.77
C ASP A 2 8.43 -0.72 -7.85
N THR A 3 8.40 -1.99 -7.42
CA THR A 3 8.33 -3.11 -8.37
C THR A 3 7.02 -2.98 -9.11
N THR A 4 7.08 -2.87 -10.44
CA THR A 4 5.87 -2.83 -11.25
C THR A 4 5.11 -4.16 -11.13
N PRO A 5 3.78 -4.19 -11.36
CA PRO A 5 3.04 -5.45 -11.35
C PRO A 5 3.62 -6.49 -12.32
N GLN A 6 4.16 -6.03 -13.45
CA GLN A 6 4.81 -6.88 -14.45
C GLN A 6 6.12 -7.50 -13.92
N GLU A 7 6.99 -6.69 -13.31
CA GLU A 7 8.21 -7.20 -12.67
C GLU A 7 7.89 -8.18 -11.53
N ALA A 8 6.83 -7.91 -10.77
CA ALA A 8 6.36 -8.80 -9.71
C ALA A 8 5.88 -10.15 -10.28
N ALA A 9 5.10 -10.14 -11.36
CA ALA A 9 4.66 -11.35 -12.05
C ALA A 9 5.84 -12.14 -12.62
N GLN A 10 6.81 -11.47 -13.25
CA GLN A 10 8.03 -12.11 -13.75
C GLN A 10 8.85 -12.74 -12.61
N ALA A 11 9.01 -12.04 -11.49
CA ALA A 11 9.72 -12.56 -10.33
C ALA A 11 9.05 -13.83 -9.79
N VAL A 12 7.72 -13.83 -9.67
CA VAL A 12 6.95 -14.99 -9.20
C VAL A 12 7.06 -16.16 -10.18
N ALA A 13 6.92 -15.92 -11.49
CA ALA A 13 7.04 -16.96 -12.50
C ALA A 13 8.42 -17.65 -12.47
N LEU A 14 9.50 -16.86 -12.36
CA LEU A 14 10.86 -17.40 -12.26
C LEU A 14 11.07 -18.19 -10.97
N LEU A 15 10.51 -17.74 -9.85
CA LEU A 15 10.58 -18.47 -8.58
C LEU A 15 9.79 -19.79 -8.62
N GLN A 16 8.61 -19.80 -9.25
CA GLN A 16 7.82 -21.02 -9.45
C GLN A 16 8.52 -22.02 -10.39
N ALA A 17 9.30 -21.53 -11.35
CA ALA A 17 10.17 -22.35 -12.20
C ALA A 17 11.42 -22.90 -11.46
N GLY A 18 11.55 -22.69 -10.14
CA GLY A 18 12.64 -23.21 -9.32
C GLY A 18 13.93 -22.39 -9.35
N ILE A 19 13.91 -21.19 -9.95
CA ILE A 19 15.09 -20.32 -10.03
C ILE A 19 15.32 -19.67 -8.65
N SER A 20 16.57 -19.64 -8.19
CA SER A 20 16.90 -19.05 -6.89
C SER A 20 16.59 -17.54 -6.81
N GLN A 21 16.20 -17.05 -5.63
CA GLN A 21 15.93 -15.62 -5.41
C GLN A 21 17.12 -14.71 -5.80
N ARG A 22 18.35 -15.19 -5.62
CA ARG A 22 19.58 -14.44 -5.98
C ARG A 22 19.70 -14.28 -7.50
N GLU A 23 19.37 -15.31 -8.24
CA GLU A 23 19.38 -15.29 -9.70
C GLU A 23 18.26 -14.40 -10.25
N VAL A 24 17.05 -14.51 -9.71
CA VAL A 24 15.92 -13.63 -10.06
C VAL A 24 16.25 -12.16 -9.81
N ALA A 25 16.84 -11.86 -8.67
CA ALA A 25 17.30 -10.51 -8.33
C ALA A 25 18.31 -9.97 -9.35
N ARG A 26 19.26 -10.81 -9.80
CA ARG A 26 20.26 -10.42 -10.80
C ARG A 26 19.63 -10.16 -12.17
N ARG A 27 18.71 -11.03 -12.61
CA ARG A 27 18.01 -10.91 -13.91
C ARG A 27 17.15 -9.66 -13.98
N LEU A 28 16.40 -9.38 -12.92
CA LEU A 28 15.47 -8.25 -12.84
C LEU A 28 16.12 -6.97 -12.32
N ARG A 29 17.43 -6.98 -12.02
CA ARG A 29 18.20 -5.85 -11.45
C ARG A 29 17.55 -5.23 -10.20
N ILE A 30 16.87 -6.04 -9.39
CA ILE A 30 16.26 -5.64 -8.12
C ILE A 30 16.95 -6.31 -6.95
N SER A 31 16.77 -5.76 -5.75
CA SER A 31 17.35 -6.35 -4.54
C SER A 31 16.71 -7.71 -4.22
N ARG A 32 17.50 -8.65 -3.65
CA ARG A 32 16.98 -9.94 -3.18
C ARG A 32 15.83 -9.77 -2.17
N SER A 33 15.91 -8.77 -1.29
CA SER A 33 14.86 -8.50 -0.30
C SER A 33 13.57 -8.02 -0.97
N SER A 34 13.65 -7.31 -2.10
CA SER A 34 12.49 -6.99 -2.93
C SER A 34 11.84 -8.26 -3.51
N VAL A 35 12.63 -9.16 -4.09
CA VAL A 35 12.15 -10.46 -4.61
C VAL A 35 11.43 -11.26 -3.52
N GLN A 36 12.04 -11.35 -2.32
CA GLN A 36 11.43 -12.04 -1.18
C GLN A 36 10.09 -11.39 -0.76
N ARG A 37 10.03 -10.05 -0.73
CA ARG A 37 8.82 -9.32 -0.35
C ARG A 37 7.69 -9.47 -1.38
N VAL A 38 8.03 -9.48 -2.66
CA VAL A 38 7.08 -9.76 -3.75
C VAL A 38 6.51 -11.17 -3.59
N TYR A 39 7.37 -12.17 -3.45
CA TYR A 39 6.92 -13.57 -3.33
C TYR A 39 6.05 -13.80 -2.10
N ARG A 40 6.44 -13.22 -0.94
CA ARG A 40 5.62 -13.29 0.27
C ARG A 40 4.24 -12.67 0.07
N ARG A 41 4.17 -11.48 -0.56
CA ARG A 41 2.89 -10.82 -0.85
C ARG A 41 2.01 -11.65 -1.79
N TYR A 42 2.61 -12.25 -2.81
CA TYR A 42 1.91 -13.13 -3.73
C TYR A 42 1.32 -14.34 -3.01
N LEU A 43 2.06 -14.98 -2.10
CA LEU A 43 1.54 -16.08 -1.29
C LEU A 43 0.38 -15.65 -0.37
N GLU A 44 0.43 -14.42 0.16
CA GLU A 44 -0.61 -13.90 1.06
C GLU A 44 -1.89 -13.43 0.34
N THR A 45 -1.80 -12.98 -0.92
CA THR A 45 -2.90 -12.28 -1.60
C THR A 45 -3.28 -12.84 -2.97
N GLY A 46 -2.41 -13.63 -3.59
CA GLY A 46 -2.52 -14.05 -4.99
C GLY A 46 -2.33 -12.92 -6.00
N ALA A 47 -2.13 -11.67 -5.55
CA ALA A 47 -2.02 -10.50 -6.41
C ALA A 47 -0.57 -10.06 -6.62
N PHE A 48 -0.30 -9.49 -7.79
CA PHE A 48 0.99 -8.88 -8.13
C PHE A 48 1.05 -7.39 -7.79
N ASP A 49 -0.11 -6.79 -7.57
CA ASP A 49 -0.23 -5.38 -7.28
C ASP A 49 0.30 -5.02 -5.90
N ARG A 50 0.58 -3.73 -5.74
CA ARG A 50 0.90 -3.17 -4.43
C ARG A 50 -0.37 -3.05 -3.61
N ARG A 51 -0.31 -3.49 -2.35
CA ARG A 51 -1.38 -3.21 -1.39
C ARG A 51 -1.58 -1.69 -1.30
N PRO A 52 -2.82 -1.19 -1.39
CA PRO A 52 -3.08 0.22 -1.15
C PRO A 52 -2.60 0.58 0.26
N GLY A 53 -1.94 1.74 0.37
CA GLY A 53 -1.59 2.26 1.69
C GLY A 53 -2.85 2.60 2.47
N THR A 54 -2.85 2.37 3.77
CA THR A 54 -3.98 2.74 4.64
C THR A 54 -4.12 4.25 4.84
N GLY A 55 -3.12 5.03 4.41
CA GLY A 55 -3.06 6.47 4.65
C GLY A 55 -2.83 6.81 6.13
N ARG A 56 -2.85 8.11 6.44
CA ARG A 56 -2.80 8.60 7.82
C ARG A 56 -4.23 8.59 8.39
N PRO A 57 -4.45 8.06 9.61
CA PRO A 57 -5.74 8.19 10.28
C PRO A 57 -6.17 9.66 10.37
N ARG A 58 -7.46 9.93 10.22
CA ARG A 58 -8.00 11.28 10.41
C ARG A 58 -7.88 11.67 11.89
N ALA A 59 -7.60 12.94 12.14
CA ALA A 59 -7.53 13.48 13.50
C ALA A 59 -8.93 13.54 14.14
N THR A 60 -9.97 13.75 13.32
CA THR A 60 -11.36 13.82 13.75
C THR A 60 -12.10 12.53 13.44
N SER A 61 -12.95 12.11 14.38
CA SER A 61 -13.92 11.04 14.17
C SER A 61 -15.17 11.57 13.45
N ALA A 62 -16.03 10.67 12.96
CA ALA A 62 -17.33 11.05 12.40
C ALA A 62 -18.25 11.75 13.42
N ALA A 63 -18.06 11.52 14.73
CA ALA A 63 -18.79 12.23 15.76
C ALA A 63 -18.28 13.67 15.92
N ASP A 64 -16.96 13.86 15.87
CA ASP A 64 -16.34 15.17 15.93
C ASP A 64 -16.73 16.02 14.72
N ASP A 65 -16.65 15.44 13.51
CA ASP A 65 -17.06 16.12 12.27
C ASP A 65 -18.53 16.58 12.34
N ARG A 66 -19.42 15.75 12.88
CA ARG A 66 -20.83 16.13 13.11
C ARG A 66 -20.97 17.24 14.15
N ASN A 67 -20.23 17.17 15.25
CA ASN A 67 -20.29 18.21 16.27
C ASN A 67 -19.76 19.55 15.75
N ILE A 68 -18.67 19.54 14.96
CA ILE A 68 -18.12 20.72 14.28
C ILE A 68 -19.18 21.33 13.36
N GLN A 69 -19.80 20.51 12.51
CA GLN A 69 -20.86 20.98 11.61
C GLN A 69 -22.05 21.59 12.37
N LEU A 70 -22.54 20.93 13.41
CA LEU A 70 -23.64 21.43 14.23
C LEU A 70 -23.28 22.74 14.95
N THR A 71 -22.06 22.84 15.46
CA THR A 71 -21.57 24.04 16.14
C THR A 71 -21.54 25.23 15.17
N VAL A 72 -21.02 25.02 13.95
CA VAL A 72 -21.03 26.04 12.88
C VAL A 72 -22.45 26.44 12.51
N LEU A 73 -23.37 25.49 12.33
CA LEU A 73 -24.76 25.77 11.95
C LEU A 73 -25.51 26.55 13.03
N ARG A 74 -25.33 26.20 14.31
CA ARG A 74 -25.94 26.91 15.45
C ARG A 74 -25.39 28.33 15.59
N ASN A 75 -24.08 28.49 15.41
CA ASN A 75 -23.37 29.75 15.62
C ASN A 75 -23.10 30.52 14.33
N ARG A 76 -23.89 30.29 13.26
CA ARG A 76 -23.67 30.87 11.92
C ARG A 76 -23.54 32.40 11.84
N ARG A 77 -24.00 33.13 12.87
CA ARG A 77 -23.93 34.60 12.96
C ARG A 77 -22.85 35.10 13.93
N LEU A 78 -22.16 34.18 14.61
CA LEU A 78 -21.03 34.49 15.46
C LEU A 78 -19.76 34.29 14.63
N ASN A 79 -18.93 35.32 14.59
CA ASN A 79 -17.64 35.26 13.93
C ASN A 79 -16.70 34.43 14.82
N ALA A 80 -15.75 33.73 14.19
CA ALA A 80 -14.67 33.10 14.96
C ALA A 80 -13.94 34.20 15.75
N VAL A 81 -13.77 33.98 17.05
CA VAL A 81 -12.92 34.80 17.92
C VAL A 81 -11.47 34.36 17.76
#